data_AF-A0A2E3XE39-F1
#
_entry.id   AF-A0A2E3XE39-F1
#
_cell.length_a   1.000
_cell.length_b   1.000
_cell.length_c   1.000
_cell.angle_alpha   90.00
_cell.angle_beta   90.00
_cell.angle_gamma   90.00
#
_symmetry.space_group_name_H-M   'P 1'
#
loop_
_entity.id
_entity.type
_entity.pdbx_description
1 polymer ?
#
loop_
_entity_poly.entity_id
_entity_poly.type
_entity_poly.pdbx_seq_one_letter_code
_entity_poly.pdbx_strand_id
1 'polypeptide(L)'
;MNNERNNIINNIRKSLGRAGPICSEEAKELNARVNKPVRNLLPSRTELPKNELINLFQKMAEDVFATVERVKNTDEIPDSLTDYLKKENLPAQVVMSPDPYLDNTPWEKQPLLEIRKGIPNEQDMVSVTSAAGAVAETGTLAMFSGPSHPSTLNFLPETHVVVLPVDRITKNY
;
A
#
# COMPACT_ATOMS: atom_id res chain seq x y z
N MET A 1 -28.10 -25.23 -8.64
CA MET A 1 -26.83 -24.49 -8.50
C MET A 1 -25.61 -25.11 -9.21
N ASN A 2 -25.62 -26.39 -9.62
CA ASN A 2 -24.45 -27.01 -10.30
C ASN A 2 -24.40 -26.79 -11.83
N ASN A 3 -25.55 -26.59 -12.48
CA ASN A 3 -25.63 -26.49 -13.94
C ASN A 3 -25.04 -25.18 -14.49
N GLU A 4 -25.29 -24.04 -13.85
CA GLU A 4 -24.74 -22.74 -14.32
C GLU A 4 -23.21 -22.70 -14.20
N ARG A 5 -22.66 -23.15 -13.07
CA ARG A 5 -21.21 -23.27 -12.88
C ARG A 5 -20.57 -24.16 -13.96
N ASN A 6 -21.18 -25.31 -14.25
CA ASN A 6 -20.69 -26.24 -15.27
C ASN A 6 -20.77 -25.64 -16.68
N ASN A 7 -21.84 -24.88 -16.99
CA ASN A 7 -21.97 -24.16 -18.25
C ASN A 7 -20.87 -23.11 -18.42
N ILE A 8 -20.60 -22.30 -17.38
CA ILE A 8 -19.52 -21.31 -17.39
C ILE A 8 -18.16 -21.99 -17.65
N ILE A 9 -17.85 -23.05 -16.89
CA ILE A 9 -16.58 -23.77 -17.04
C ILE A 9 -16.45 -24.41 -18.43
N ASN A 10 -17.54 -24.96 -18.99
CA ASN A 10 -17.52 -25.54 -20.33
C ASN A 10 -17.30 -24.48 -21.42
N ASN A 11 -17.85 -23.27 -21.27
CA ASN A 11 -17.59 -22.17 -22.19
C ASN A 11 -16.11 -21.72 -22.13
N ILE A 12 -15.53 -21.64 -20.93
CA ILE A 12 -14.09 -21.34 -20.73
C ILE A 12 -13.22 -22.43 -21.36
N ARG A 13 -13.61 -23.71 -21.26
CA ARG A 13 -12.87 -24.81 -21.93
C ARG A 13 -12.90 -24.65 -23.44
N LYS A 14 -14.08 -24.39 -24.02
CA LYS A 14 -14.25 -24.18 -25.46
C LYS A 14 -13.44 -23.00 -25.99
N SER A 15 -13.44 -21.86 -25.29
CA SER A 15 -12.66 -20.67 -25.71
C SER A 15 -11.15 -20.91 -25.66
N LEU A 16 -10.69 -21.80 -24.78
CA LEU A 16 -9.31 -22.26 -24.69
C LEU A 16 -9.00 -23.44 -25.63
N GLY A 17 -9.89 -23.79 -26.57
CA GLY A 17 -9.70 -24.87 -27.54
C GLY A 17 -9.80 -26.28 -26.96
N ARG A 18 -10.40 -26.45 -25.77
CA ARG A 18 -10.51 -27.74 -25.08
C ARG A 18 -11.93 -28.31 -25.16
N ALA A 19 -12.03 -29.57 -25.60
CA ALA A 19 -13.30 -30.29 -25.69
C ALA A 19 -13.82 -30.82 -24.33
N GLY A 20 -12.99 -30.79 -23.27
CA GLY A 20 -13.31 -31.34 -21.97
C GLY A 20 -12.33 -30.92 -20.88
N PRO A 21 -12.41 -31.54 -19.68
CA PRO A 21 -11.39 -31.40 -18.64
C PRO A 21 -10.00 -31.78 -19.18
N ILE A 22 -8.96 -31.21 -18.55
CA ILE A 22 -7.58 -31.66 -18.75
C ILE A 22 -7.41 -33.13 -18.31
N CYS A 23 -6.40 -33.80 -18.84
CA CYS A 23 -6.19 -35.21 -18.49
C CYS A 23 -5.81 -35.36 -17.00
N SER A 24 -6.00 -36.55 -16.45
CA SER A 24 -5.76 -36.78 -15.02
C SER A 24 -4.31 -36.53 -14.60
N GLU A 25 -3.36 -36.69 -15.52
CA GLU A 25 -1.94 -36.48 -15.24
C GLU A 25 -1.59 -34.99 -15.19
N GLU A 26 -2.02 -34.21 -16.19
CA GLU A 26 -1.93 -32.74 -16.17
C GLU A 26 -2.64 -32.15 -14.93
N ALA A 27 -3.79 -32.71 -14.55
CA ALA A 27 -4.50 -32.29 -13.35
C ALA A 27 -3.68 -32.56 -12.08
N LYS A 28 -3.00 -33.70 -11.96
CA LYS A 28 -2.13 -34.00 -10.82
C LYS A 28 -0.95 -33.06 -10.75
N GLU A 29 -0.28 -32.79 -11.88
CA GLU A 29 0.86 -31.86 -11.93
C GLU A 29 0.47 -30.43 -11.52
N LEU A 30 -0.65 -29.93 -12.06
CA LEU A 30 -1.17 -28.61 -11.69
C LEU A 30 -1.56 -28.55 -10.21
N ASN A 31 -2.23 -29.58 -9.70
CA ASN A 31 -2.57 -29.65 -8.27
C ASN A 31 -1.31 -29.73 -7.40
N ALA A 32 -0.27 -30.46 -7.81
CA ALA A 32 0.99 -30.51 -7.09
C ALA A 32 1.64 -29.12 -7.00
N ARG A 33 1.65 -28.36 -8.11
CA ARG A 33 2.17 -26.98 -8.14
C ARG A 33 1.34 -26.02 -7.31
N VAL A 34 0.01 -26.12 -7.36
CA VAL A 34 -0.90 -25.29 -6.54
C VAL A 34 -0.73 -25.59 -5.05
N ASN A 35 -0.58 -26.85 -4.67
CA ASN A 35 -0.43 -27.28 -3.28
C ASN A 35 0.99 -27.05 -2.73
N LYS A 36 2.00 -26.97 -3.59
CA LYS A 36 3.40 -26.70 -3.23
C LYS A 36 3.99 -25.62 -4.15
N PRO A 37 3.57 -24.35 -4.00
CA PRO A 37 4.11 -23.27 -4.81
C PRO A 37 5.60 -23.09 -4.47
N VAL A 38 6.46 -23.25 -5.47
CA VAL A 38 7.89 -22.93 -5.36
C VAL A 38 8.05 -21.43 -5.61
N ARG A 39 8.77 -20.74 -4.72
CA ARG A 39 9.06 -19.31 -4.92
C ARG A 39 9.93 -19.12 -6.15
N ASN A 40 9.60 -18.10 -6.94
CA ASN A 40 10.47 -17.66 -8.04
C ASN A 40 11.77 -17.06 -7.48
N LEU A 41 12.72 -16.82 -8.38
CA LEU A 41 13.97 -16.12 -8.06
C LEU A 41 13.65 -14.81 -7.33
N LEU A 42 14.23 -14.67 -6.13
CA LEU A 42 14.13 -13.45 -5.34
C LEU A 42 15.32 -12.55 -5.68
N PRO A 43 15.12 -11.24 -5.84
CA PRO A 43 16.23 -10.33 -6.11
C PRO A 43 17.18 -10.27 -4.92
N SER A 44 18.47 -10.54 -5.18
CA SER A 44 19.52 -10.58 -4.14
C SER A 44 19.66 -9.25 -3.39
N ARG A 45 19.24 -8.11 -3.98
CA ARG A 45 19.18 -6.81 -3.30
C ARG A 45 18.31 -6.79 -2.04
N THR A 46 17.44 -7.78 -1.86
CA THR A 46 16.54 -7.92 -0.70
C THR A 46 17.10 -8.84 0.39
N GLU A 47 18.27 -9.44 0.18
CA GLU A 47 18.97 -10.30 1.16
C GLU A 47 19.70 -9.46 2.21
N LEU A 48 18.95 -8.59 2.89
CA LEU A 48 19.46 -7.60 3.83
C LEU A 48 18.81 -7.78 5.21
N PRO A 49 19.49 -7.38 6.30
CA PRO A 49 18.87 -7.30 7.62
C PRO A 49 17.76 -6.24 7.64
N LYS A 50 16.84 -6.33 8.60
CA LYS A 50 15.64 -5.47 8.68
C LYS A 50 15.95 -3.97 8.60
N ASN A 51 16.97 -3.49 9.31
CA ASN A 51 17.34 -2.08 9.29
C ASN A 51 17.83 -1.61 7.90
N GLU A 52 18.52 -2.48 7.17
CA GLU A 52 18.98 -2.18 5.82
C GLU A 52 17.84 -2.27 4.80
N LEU A 53 16.80 -3.08 5.04
CA LEU A 53 15.57 -3.06 4.24
C LEU A 53 14.83 -1.72 4.35
N ILE A 54 14.86 -1.07 5.52
CA ILE A 54 14.28 0.27 5.70
C ILE A 54 15.07 1.28 4.86
N ASN A 55 16.41 1.17 4.84
CA ASN A 55 17.27 1.98 3.97
C ASN A 55 16.99 1.73 2.48
N LEU A 56 16.80 0.46 2.10
CA LEU A 56 16.45 0.11 0.73
C LEU A 56 15.08 0.69 0.34
N PHE A 57 14.06 0.56 1.19
CA PHE A 57 12.74 1.14 0.94
C PHE A 57 12.83 2.65 0.68
N GLN A 58 13.48 3.38 1.58
CA GLN A 58 13.65 4.83 1.44
C GLN A 58 14.33 5.18 0.12
N LYS A 59 15.45 4.52 -0.18
CA LYS A 59 16.17 4.74 -1.44
C LYS A 59 15.27 4.51 -2.66
N MET A 60 14.56 3.38 -2.69
CA MET A 60 13.70 3.04 -3.83
C MET A 60 12.51 3.99 -3.97
N ALA A 61 11.96 4.51 -2.87
CA ALA A 61 10.91 5.52 -2.89
C ALA A 61 11.43 6.89 -3.37
N GLU A 62 12.62 7.30 -2.90
CA GLU A 62 13.28 8.53 -3.35
C GLU A 62 13.70 8.48 -4.83
N ASP A 63 14.11 7.30 -5.32
CA ASP A 63 14.43 7.06 -6.74
C ASP A 63 13.23 7.30 -7.68
N VAL A 64 11.99 7.26 -7.15
CA VAL A 64 10.76 7.64 -7.85
C VAL A 64 10.17 8.97 -7.35
N PHE A 65 11.03 9.84 -6.83
CA PHE A 65 10.75 11.22 -6.42
C PHE A 65 9.81 11.38 -5.21
N ALA A 66 9.67 10.37 -4.36
CA ALA A 66 9.01 10.54 -3.06
C ALA A 66 9.93 11.27 -2.08
N THR A 67 9.37 12.15 -1.25
CA THR A 67 10.05 12.66 -0.05
C THR A 67 9.85 11.65 1.08
N VAL A 68 10.93 11.25 1.75
CA VAL A 68 10.87 10.32 2.89
C VAL A 68 11.54 10.96 4.10
N GLU A 69 10.82 11.02 5.21
CA GLU A 69 11.35 11.44 6.51
C GLU A 69 11.15 10.32 7.54
N ARG A 70 12.20 10.05 8.32
CA ARG A 70 12.14 9.08 9.42
C ARG A 70 12.03 9.79 10.75
N VAL A 71 10.92 9.55 11.42
CA VAL A 71 10.69 9.98 12.79
C VAL A 71 10.93 8.84 13.77
N LYS A 72 11.33 9.15 15.01
CA LYS A 72 11.65 8.12 16.02
C LYS A 72 10.41 7.40 16.54
N ASN A 73 9.29 8.11 16.59
CA ASN A 73 8.04 7.64 17.16
C ASN A 73 6.86 8.47 16.64
N THR A 74 5.65 8.05 17.00
CA THR A 74 4.40 8.70 16.61
C THR A 74 4.30 10.16 17.08
N ASP A 75 4.99 10.51 18.16
CA ASP A 75 4.94 11.83 18.77
C ASP A 75 5.58 12.94 17.94
N GLU A 76 6.48 12.58 17.02
CA GLU A 76 7.20 13.47 16.11
C GLU A 76 6.47 13.66 14.77
N ILE A 77 5.42 12.88 14.48
CA ILE A 77 4.68 12.93 13.21
C ILE A 77 4.04 14.32 12.95
N PRO A 78 3.33 14.95 13.91
CA PRO A 78 2.71 16.25 13.66
C PRO A 78 3.72 17.34 13.30
N ASP A 79 4.88 17.33 13.96
CA ASP A 79 5.95 18.31 13.74
C ASP A 79 6.55 18.11 12.34
N SER A 80 6.92 16.87 11.98
CA SER A 80 7.43 16.51 10.66
C SER A 80 6.46 16.88 9.53
N LEU A 81 5.16 16.56 9.69
CA LEU A 81 4.14 16.96 8.71
C LEU A 81 4.07 18.48 8.56
N THR A 82 4.03 19.21 9.67
CA THR A 82 3.92 20.68 9.65
C THR A 82 5.14 21.34 9.00
N ASP A 83 6.33 20.81 9.27
CA ASP A 83 7.57 21.31 8.66
C ASP A 83 7.64 21.01 7.17
N TYR A 84 7.19 19.83 6.74
CA TYR A 84 7.02 19.49 5.33
C TYR A 84 6.06 20.46 4.63
N LEU A 85 4.87 20.69 5.21
CA LEU A 85 3.88 21.61 4.65
C LEU A 85 4.44 23.03 4.48
N LYS A 86 5.14 23.56 5.49
CA LYS A 86 5.79 24.88 5.40
C LYS A 86 6.85 24.92 4.31
N LYS A 87 7.71 23.90 4.24
CA LYS A 87 8.80 23.82 3.27
C LYS A 87 8.29 23.83 1.83
N GLU A 88 7.21 23.09 1.58
CA GLU A 88 6.60 22.97 0.25
C GLU A 88 5.56 24.08 -0.04
N ASN A 89 5.43 25.08 0.85
CA ASN A 89 4.44 26.17 0.76
C ASN A 89 2.99 25.68 0.63
N LEU A 90 2.65 24.58 1.31
CA LEU A 90 1.32 24.00 1.36
C LEU A 90 0.50 24.57 2.55
N PRO A 91 -0.84 24.62 2.43
CA PRO A 91 -1.69 25.04 3.54
C PRO A 91 -1.55 24.09 4.73
N ALA A 92 -1.67 24.62 5.95
CA ALA A 92 -1.76 23.84 7.18
C ALA A 92 -3.14 23.19 7.35
N GLN A 93 -3.70 22.64 6.28
CA GLN A 93 -5.01 22.01 6.21
C GLN A 93 -4.86 20.68 5.47
N VAL A 94 -5.28 19.59 6.10
CA VAL A 94 -5.14 18.24 5.52
C VAL A 94 -6.44 17.46 5.64
N VAL A 95 -6.67 16.57 4.67
CA VAL A 95 -7.72 15.55 4.79
C VAL A 95 -7.12 14.22 5.15
N MET A 96 -7.54 13.68 6.28
CA MET A 96 -6.98 12.47 6.83
C MET A 96 -7.94 11.28 6.66
N SER A 97 -7.39 10.10 6.36
CA SER A 97 -8.15 8.87 6.39
C SER A 97 -8.71 8.61 7.80
N PRO A 98 -9.97 8.17 7.97
CA PRO A 98 -10.51 7.78 9.27
C PRO A 98 -9.96 6.41 9.70
N ASP A 99 -8.66 6.40 9.95
CA ASP A 99 -7.82 5.25 10.25
C ASP A 99 -7.45 5.23 11.74
N PRO A 100 -7.81 4.17 12.49
CA PRO A 100 -7.45 4.03 13.90
C PRO A 100 -5.96 4.14 14.19
N TYR A 101 -5.09 3.81 13.21
CA TYR A 101 -3.66 3.98 13.38
C TYR A 101 -3.27 5.46 13.49
N LEU A 102 -3.85 6.32 12.65
CA LEU A 102 -3.59 7.75 12.66
C LEU A 102 -4.26 8.45 13.86
N ASP A 103 -5.35 7.88 14.38
CA ASP A 103 -6.03 8.40 15.57
C ASP A 103 -5.17 8.38 16.83
N ASN A 104 -4.15 7.52 16.90
CA ASN A 104 -3.21 7.47 18.02
C ASN A 104 -2.08 8.51 17.93
N THR A 105 -2.09 9.36 16.90
CA THR A 105 -1.08 10.40 16.73
C THR A 105 -1.49 11.66 17.49
N PRO A 106 -0.58 12.31 18.26
CA PRO A 106 -0.91 13.46 19.09
C PRO A 106 -1.00 14.75 18.26
N TRP A 107 -1.96 14.80 17.34
CA TRP A 107 -2.18 15.92 16.42
C TRP A 107 -2.37 17.26 17.13
N GLU A 108 -2.86 17.25 18.37
CA GLU A 108 -3.05 18.42 19.22
C GLU A 108 -1.76 19.19 19.54
N LYS A 109 -0.58 18.60 19.34
CA LYS A 109 0.71 19.29 19.45
C LYS A 109 0.87 20.42 18.42
N GLN A 110 0.12 20.34 17.32
CA GLN A 110 0.11 21.33 16.24
C GLN A 110 -1.28 21.98 16.13
N PRO A 111 -1.63 22.92 17.03
CA PRO A 111 -2.99 23.49 17.08
C PRO A 111 -3.36 24.33 15.85
N LEU A 112 -2.38 24.72 15.03
CA LEU A 112 -2.60 25.44 13.77
C LEU A 112 -2.80 24.51 12.57
N LEU A 113 -2.63 23.19 12.75
CA LEU A 113 -2.88 22.20 11.72
C LEU A 113 -4.35 21.80 11.75
N GLU A 114 -5.10 22.19 10.71
CA GLU A 114 -6.50 21.79 10.57
C GLU A 114 -6.58 20.41 9.94
N ILE A 115 -7.23 19.47 10.62
CA ILE A 115 -7.38 18.08 10.16
C ILE A 115 -8.86 17.77 9.99
N ARG A 116 -9.27 17.50 8.75
CA ARG A 116 -10.61 16.98 8.45
C ARG A 116 -10.53 15.49 8.11
N LYS A 117 -11.31 14.64 8.78
CA LYS A 117 -11.35 13.20 8.45
C LYS A 117 -12.36 12.89 7.36
N GLY A 118 -12.02 11.98 6.45
CA GLY A 118 -12.96 11.39 5.49
C GLY A 118 -12.53 11.52 4.04
N ILE A 119 -13.48 11.84 3.17
CA ILE A 119 -13.30 11.90 1.71
C ILE A 119 -12.84 13.32 1.33
N PRO A 120 -11.84 13.46 0.45
CA PRO A 120 -11.40 14.76 -0.04
C PRO A 120 -12.40 15.34 -1.05
N ASN A 121 -12.36 16.66 -1.20
CA ASN A 121 -13.00 17.48 -2.21
C ASN A 121 -11.93 18.10 -3.11
N GLU A 122 -12.36 18.87 -4.12
CA GLU A 122 -11.47 19.46 -5.12
C GLU A 122 -10.51 20.53 -4.58
N GLN A 123 -10.80 21.12 -3.42
CA GLN A 123 -9.97 22.16 -2.81
C GLN A 123 -8.88 21.59 -1.90
N ASP A 124 -8.95 20.30 -1.54
CA ASP A 124 -7.99 19.69 -0.65
C ASP A 124 -6.67 19.40 -1.36
N MET A 125 -5.62 20.10 -0.97
CA MET A 125 -4.29 19.94 -1.59
C MET A 125 -3.48 18.79 -1.00
N VAL A 126 -3.79 18.39 0.25
CA VAL A 126 -3.00 17.40 0.99
C VAL A 126 -3.88 16.35 1.63
N SER A 127 -3.59 15.08 1.36
CA SER A 127 -4.11 13.94 2.11
C SER A 127 -3.08 13.36 3.06
N VAL A 128 -3.56 12.82 4.19
CA VAL A 128 -2.78 12.00 5.11
C VAL A 128 -3.43 10.64 5.26
N THR A 129 -2.69 9.57 4.97
CA THR A 129 -3.15 8.19 5.17
C THR A 129 -2.10 7.35 5.90
N SER A 130 -2.44 6.13 6.30
CA SER A 130 -1.44 5.10 6.60
C SER A 130 -1.44 3.99 5.55
N ALA A 131 -0.29 3.35 5.37
CA ALA A 131 -0.18 2.18 4.48
C ALA A 131 -0.37 0.88 5.26
N ALA A 132 -1.03 -0.09 4.65
CA ALA A 132 -1.18 -1.43 5.20
C ALA A 132 0.14 -2.23 5.13
N GLY A 133 0.98 -1.92 4.14
CA GLY A 133 2.25 -2.57 3.92
C GLY A 133 3.14 -1.73 3.02
N ALA A 134 4.41 -2.06 2.97
CA ALA A 134 5.36 -1.50 2.02
C ALA A 134 6.38 -2.53 1.59
N VAL A 135 6.87 -2.43 0.35
CA VAL A 135 7.84 -3.37 -0.23
C VAL A 135 9.16 -2.65 -0.42
N ALA A 136 10.17 -3.04 0.37
CA ALA A 136 11.49 -2.43 0.33
C ALA A 136 12.15 -2.52 -1.04
N GLU A 137 12.00 -3.66 -1.72
CA GLU A 137 12.59 -3.93 -3.02
C GLU A 137 12.29 -2.84 -4.08
N THR A 138 11.09 -2.29 -4.05
CA THR A 138 10.55 -1.42 -5.12
C THR A 138 10.10 -0.05 -4.61
N GLY A 139 10.22 0.22 -3.30
CA GLY A 139 9.71 1.46 -2.71
C GLY A 139 8.19 1.57 -2.77
N THR A 140 7.48 0.45 -2.91
CA THR A 140 6.03 0.43 -3.15
C THR A 140 5.24 0.47 -1.85
N LEU A 141 4.17 1.26 -1.82
CA LEU A 141 3.18 1.27 -0.75
C LEU A 141 1.97 0.41 -1.12
N ALA A 142 1.52 -0.43 -0.18
CA ALA A 142 0.29 -1.19 -0.29
C ALA A 142 -0.80 -0.52 0.56
N MET A 143 -1.86 -0.08 -0.10
CA MET A 143 -2.97 0.65 0.50
C MET A 143 -4.21 -0.23 0.54
N PHE A 144 -4.92 -0.26 1.68
CA PHE A 144 -6.28 -0.80 1.70
C PHE A 144 -7.26 0.24 1.17
N SER A 145 -8.32 -0.24 0.53
CA SER A 145 -9.47 0.58 0.13
C SER A 145 -10.66 0.22 1.01
N GLY A 146 -11.30 1.21 1.61
CA GLY A 146 -12.51 0.99 2.40
C GLY A 146 -12.98 2.28 3.10
N PRO A 147 -14.00 2.20 3.96
CA PRO A 147 -14.50 3.37 4.69
C PRO A 147 -13.43 4.08 5.53
N SER A 148 -12.51 3.31 6.14
CA SER A 148 -11.35 3.82 6.89
C SER A 148 -10.22 4.33 6.01
N HIS A 149 -10.18 3.93 4.74
CA HIS A 149 -9.14 4.28 3.76
C HIS A 149 -9.77 4.57 2.39
N PRO A 150 -10.51 5.68 2.22
CA PRO A 150 -11.09 6.03 0.93
C PRO A 150 -10.00 6.18 -0.14
N SER A 151 -10.06 5.40 -1.22
CA SER A 151 -9.02 5.42 -2.26
C SER A 151 -8.85 6.80 -2.92
N THR A 152 -9.88 7.65 -2.87
CA THR A 152 -9.82 9.03 -3.38
C THR A 152 -8.77 9.89 -2.67
N LEU A 153 -8.42 9.58 -1.41
CA LEU A 153 -7.32 10.23 -0.71
C LEU A 153 -5.96 10.03 -1.39
N ASN A 154 -5.78 8.93 -2.13
CA ASN A 154 -4.51 8.63 -2.78
C ASN A 154 -4.32 9.37 -4.12
N PHE A 155 -5.39 9.99 -4.64
CA PHE A 155 -5.40 10.47 -6.04
C PHE A 155 -5.98 11.87 -6.22
N LEU A 156 -6.88 12.34 -5.34
CA LEU A 156 -7.52 13.63 -5.52
C LEU A 156 -6.63 14.78 -5.02
N PRO A 157 -6.09 14.75 -3.79
CA PRO A 157 -5.11 15.74 -3.37
C PRO A 157 -3.80 15.59 -4.13
N GLU A 158 -3.19 16.72 -4.52
CA GLU A 158 -1.93 16.74 -5.27
C GLU A 158 -0.76 16.20 -4.43
N THR A 159 -0.82 16.39 -3.11
CA THR A 159 0.16 15.85 -2.16
C THR A 159 -0.45 14.74 -1.34
N HIS A 160 0.14 13.54 -1.44
CA HIS A 160 -0.26 12.39 -0.64
C HIS A 160 0.83 12.07 0.40
N VAL A 161 0.55 12.37 1.67
CA VAL A 161 1.42 12.03 2.79
C VAL A 161 1.00 10.68 3.38
N VAL A 162 1.95 9.77 3.53
CA VAL A 162 1.70 8.42 4.05
C VAL A 162 2.53 8.17 5.30
N VAL A 163 1.85 7.92 6.41
CA VAL A 163 2.49 7.45 7.65
C VAL A 163 2.68 5.94 7.55
N LEU A 164 3.94 5.51 7.56
CA LEU A 164 4.32 4.10 7.39
C LEU A 164 5.06 3.56 8.63
N PRO A 165 4.44 2.67 9.40
CA PRO A 165 5.14 1.88 10.41
C PRO A 165 6.26 1.05 9.81
N VAL A 166 7.45 1.11 10.41
CA VAL A 166 8.63 0.36 9.96
C VAL A 166 8.48 -1.16 10.04
N ASP A 167 7.55 -1.66 10.87
CA ASP A 167 7.22 -3.07 10.95
C ASP A 167 6.33 -3.57 9.80
N ARG A 168 5.69 -2.66 9.05
CA ARG A 168 4.91 -2.96 7.84
C ARG A 168 5.76 -3.01 6.57
N ILE A 169 7.06 -2.75 6.66
CA ILE A 169 8.00 -2.89 5.54
C ILE A 169 8.43 -4.36 5.41
N THR A 170 8.09 -4.98 4.28
CA THR A 170 8.52 -6.32 3.89
C THR A 170 9.64 -6.25 2.84
N LYS A 171 10.37 -7.35 2.70
CA LYS A 171 11.50 -7.41 1.75
C LYS A 171 11.05 -7.41 0.28
N ASN A 172 10.03 -8.19 -0.07
CA ASN A 172 9.51 -8.42 -1.42
C ASN A 172 8.00 -8.78 -1.35
N TYR A 173 7.35 -8.78 -2.52
CA TYR A 173 5.93 -9.11 -2.70
C TYR A 173 5.67 -10.62 -2.83
#